data_AF-A0A553QIP5-F1
#
_entry.id   AF-A0A553QIP5-F1
#
_cell.length_a   1.000
_cell.length_b   1.000
_cell.length_c   1.000
_cell.angle_alpha   90.00
_cell.angle_beta   90.00
_cell.angle_gamma   90.00
#
_symmetry.space_group_name_H-M   'P 1'
#
loop_
_entity.id
_entity.type
_entity.pdbx_description
1 polymer ?
#
loop_
_entity_poly.entity_id
_entity_poly.type
_entity_poly.pdbx_seq_one_letter_code
_entity_poly.pdbx_strand_id
1 'polypeptide(L)'
;MSFFCVFQLGEDTFNRAKLLNVGYTEALKDAEYNCFIFSDVDLIPMDDRNLYHCYDQPRHFAIAMDKFGFRLPYAGYFGGVSGLSKKQFLKINGFPNEYWGWGGEDDDIYNRITLNGMKVSRPDVRIGRYRMIKHERDKHNEPNPQRFSKIQNTKNTMRKDGISSLLYRVLSVKKYPLYTNISVEIGKPPPRPHKG
;
A
#
# COMPACT_ATOMS: atom_id res chain seq x y z
N MET A 1 -6.22 -9.51 -16.27
CA MET A 1 -6.12 -8.60 -15.11
C MET A 1 -7.16 -9.04 -14.11
N SER A 2 -6.80 -9.20 -12.84
CA SER A 2 -7.73 -9.59 -11.77
C SER A 2 -7.76 -8.49 -10.72
N PHE A 3 -8.96 -8.17 -10.21
CA PHE A 3 -9.14 -7.16 -9.18
C PHE A 3 -9.44 -7.84 -7.85
N PHE A 4 -8.68 -7.51 -6.82
CA PHE A 4 -8.86 -8.00 -5.46
C PHE A 4 -9.15 -6.81 -4.55
N CYS A 5 -10.33 -6.80 -3.94
CA CYS A 5 -10.70 -5.80 -2.95
C CYS A 5 -10.62 -6.46 -1.57
N VAL A 6 -9.66 -6.00 -0.75
CA VAL A 6 -9.42 -6.55 0.59
C VAL A 6 -10.14 -5.67 1.62
N PHE A 7 -11.10 -6.26 2.31
CA PHE A 7 -11.95 -5.58 3.29
C PHE A 7 -11.51 -5.95 4.70
N GLN A 8 -11.13 -4.94 5.48
CA GLN A 8 -10.95 -5.07 6.92
C GLN A 8 -12.33 -5.11 7.58
N LEU A 9 -12.63 -6.19 8.31
CA LEU A 9 -13.83 -6.27 9.14
C LEU A 9 -13.57 -5.77 10.55
N GLY A 10 -14.60 -5.17 11.15
CA GLY A 10 -14.56 -4.55 12.47
C GLY A 10 -14.37 -3.03 12.41
N GLU A 11 -14.45 -2.41 13.59
CA GLU A 11 -14.37 -0.95 13.80
C GLU A 11 -13.02 -0.52 14.41
N ASP A 12 -12.04 -1.42 14.39
CA ASP A 12 -10.67 -1.13 14.84
C ASP A 12 -9.95 -0.25 13.80
N THR A 13 -8.87 0.41 14.22
CA THR A 13 -8.08 1.31 13.37
C THR A 13 -7.70 0.65 12.03
N PHE A 14 -7.87 1.39 10.93
CA PHE A 14 -7.53 0.93 9.59
C PHE A 14 -6.02 0.69 9.45
N ASN A 15 -5.63 -0.35 8.73
CA ASN A 15 -4.22 -0.64 8.44
C ASN A 15 -4.02 -1.00 6.97
N ARG A 16 -3.76 0.05 6.19
CA ARG A 16 -3.60 -0.03 4.74
C ARG A 16 -2.51 -1.02 4.33
N ALA A 17 -1.28 -0.83 4.79
CA ALA A 17 -0.13 -1.64 4.38
C ALA A 17 -0.31 -3.14 4.69
N LYS A 18 -0.91 -3.47 5.84
CA LYS A 18 -1.23 -4.85 6.21
C LYS A 18 -2.26 -5.49 5.27
N LEU A 19 -3.31 -4.75 4.87
CA LEU A 19 -4.30 -5.24 3.89
C LEU A 19 -3.68 -5.45 2.50
N LEU A 20 -2.73 -4.63 2.09
CA LEU A 20 -1.99 -4.82 0.83
C LEU A 20 -1.15 -6.10 0.87
N ASN A 21 -0.51 -6.43 2.01
CA ASN A 21 0.18 -7.71 2.20
C ASN A 21 -0.79 -8.91 2.13
N VAL A 22 -2.00 -8.78 2.72
CA VAL A 22 -3.06 -9.79 2.60
C VAL A 22 -3.46 -9.98 1.14
N GLY A 23 -3.69 -8.88 0.41
CA GLY A 23 -4.05 -8.92 -1.01
C GLY A 23 -3.02 -9.64 -1.87
N TYR A 24 -1.73 -9.35 -1.66
CA TYR A 24 -0.63 -10.08 -2.31
C TYR A 24 -0.69 -11.58 -2.01
N THR A 25 -0.89 -11.95 -0.74
CA THR A 25 -0.85 -13.34 -0.28
C THR A 25 -2.04 -14.14 -0.80
N GLU A 26 -3.25 -13.59 -0.75
CA GLU A 26 -4.46 -14.25 -1.22
C GLU A 26 -4.54 -14.30 -2.74
N ALA A 27 -4.09 -13.27 -3.46
CA ALA A 27 -4.05 -13.30 -4.92
C ALA A 27 -3.20 -14.47 -5.43
N LEU A 28 -2.06 -14.76 -4.78
CA LEU A 28 -1.21 -15.89 -5.15
C LEU A 28 -1.83 -17.27 -4.91
N LYS A 29 -2.92 -17.38 -4.13
CA LYS A 29 -3.68 -18.63 -4.00
C LYS A 29 -4.65 -18.85 -5.15
N ASP A 30 -5.03 -17.78 -5.86
CA ASP A 30 -5.95 -17.83 -6.99
C ASP A 30 -5.22 -18.15 -8.30
N ALA A 31 -4.06 -17.52 -8.54
CA ALA A 31 -3.22 -17.80 -9.72
C ALA A 31 -1.77 -17.36 -9.52
N GLU A 32 -0.90 -17.75 -10.46
CA GLU A 32 0.51 -17.36 -10.49
C GLU A 32 0.70 -15.91 -11.01
N TYR A 33 0.40 -14.94 -10.17
CA TYR A 33 0.67 -13.53 -10.46
C TYR A 33 2.14 -13.18 -10.25
N ASN A 34 2.75 -12.49 -11.23
CA ASN A 34 4.14 -12.01 -11.16
C ASN A 34 4.26 -10.48 -11.00
N CYS A 35 3.14 -9.76 -11.07
CA CYS A 35 3.06 -8.32 -10.92
C CYS A 35 1.88 -7.92 -10.04
N PHE A 36 2.11 -7.00 -9.11
CA PHE A 36 1.12 -6.55 -8.14
C PHE A 36 1.04 -5.03 -8.20
N ILE A 37 -0.16 -4.52 -8.43
CA ILE A 37 -0.48 -3.11 -8.42
C ILE A 37 -1.32 -2.84 -7.17
N PHE A 38 -0.83 -1.96 -6.31
CA PHE A 38 -1.46 -1.55 -5.06
C PHE A 38 -2.07 -0.17 -5.29
N SER A 39 -3.39 -0.07 -5.24
CA SER A 39 -4.14 1.14 -5.58
C SER A 39 -5.07 1.53 -4.45
N ASP A 40 -5.04 2.81 -4.08
CA ASP A 40 -6.15 3.41 -3.35
C ASP A 40 -7.40 3.43 -4.24
N VAL A 41 -8.57 3.18 -3.64
CA VAL A 41 -9.84 3.01 -4.36
C VAL A 41 -10.39 4.35 -4.90
N ASP A 42 -9.95 5.44 -4.31
CA ASP A 42 -10.35 6.81 -4.63
C ASP A 42 -9.46 7.46 -5.71
N LEU A 43 -8.44 6.78 -6.23
CA LEU A 43 -7.51 7.34 -7.22
C LEU A 43 -7.73 6.78 -8.61
N ILE A 44 -8.16 7.65 -9.53
CA ILE A 44 -8.43 7.31 -10.93
C ILE A 44 -7.36 7.93 -11.85
N PRO A 45 -6.66 7.15 -12.70
CA PRO A 45 -5.71 7.68 -13.65
C PRO A 45 -6.44 8.53 -14.70
N MET A 46 -5.83 9.65 -15.09
CA MET A 46 -6.40 10.57 -16.08
C MET A 46 -5.91 10.33 -17.52
N ASP A 47 -5.00 9.38 -17.71
CA ASP A 47 -4.36 9.09 -18.98
C ASP A 47 -4.10 7.57 -19.08
N ASP A 48 -4.61 6.94 -20.14
CA ASP A 48 -4.53 5.49 -20.35
C ASP A 48 -3.14 5.02 -20.79
N ARG A 49 -2.25 5.94 -21.17
CA ARG A 49 -0.83 5.64 -21.39
C ARG A 49 -0.08 5.35 -20.09
N ASN A 50 -0.70 5.61 -18.94
CA ASN A 50 -0.17 5.19 -17.64
C ASN A 50 -0.47 3.70 -17.39
N LEU A 51 0.22 2.83 -18.12
CA LEU A 51 -0.06 1.40 -18.16
C LEU A 51 0.20 0.73 -16.80
N TYR A 52 -0.81 0.06 -16.23
CA TYR A 52 -0.71 -0.69 -14.98
C TYR A 52 -0.01 -2.04 -15.16
N HIS A 53 1.32 -2.00 -15.17
CA HIS A 53 2.18 -3.17 -15.11
C HIS A 53 3.47 -2.90 -14.35
N CYS A 54 4.21 -3.96 -14.06
CA CYS A 54 5.49 -3.87 -13.37
C CYS A 54 6.64 -3.65 -14.35
N TYR A 55 7.69 -3.02 -13.84
CA TYR A 55 8.92 -2.70 -14.58
C TYR A 55 10.14 -3.25 -13.82
N ASP A 56 11.34 -3.05 -14.35
CA ASP A 56 12.60 -3.49 -13.72
C ASP A 56 12.83 -2.89 -12.33
N GLN A 57 12.22 -1.74 -12.07
CA GLN A 57 12.25 -1.02 -10.80
C GLN A 57 10.83 -0.84 -10.25
N PRO A 58 10.63 -0.81 -8.91
CA PRO A 58 9.34 -0.49 -8.31
C PRO A 58 8.74 0.78 -8.89
N ARG A 59 7.47 0.72 -9.29
CA ARG A 59 6.79 1.77 -10.04
C ARG A 59 5.90 2.58 -9.13
N HIS A 60 6.01 3.90 -9.20
CA HIS A 60 5.04 4.83 -8.61
C HIS A 60 4.22 5.46 -9.74
N PHE A 61 2.92 5.20 -9.75
CA PHE A 61 2.02 5.65 -10.83
C PHE A 61 1.39 7.00 -10.53
N ALA A 62 0.94 7.22 -9.29
CA ALA A 62 0.21 8.41 -8.86
C ALA A 62 1.12 9.60 -8.54
N ILE A 63 1.90 10.05 -9.52
CA ILE A 63 2.95 11.06 -9.30
C ILE A 63 2.45 12.51 -9.33
N ALA A 64 1.25 12.74 -9.87
CA ALA A 64 0.63 14.06 -10.01
C ALA A 64 -0.87 13.98 -9.69
N MET A 65 -1.24 14.06 -8.41
CA MET A 65 -2.64 14.07 -7.98
C MET A 65 -3.20 15.50 -7.95
N ASP A 66 -4.47 15.65 -8.33
CA ASP A 66 -5.21 16.92 -8.29
C ASP A 66 -5.21 17.56 -6.89
N LYS A 67 -5.36 16.77 -5.82
CA LYS A 67 -5.32 17.24 -4.43
C LYS A 67 -4.00 17.92 -4.02
N PHE A 68 -2.92 17.62 -4.74
CA PHE A 68 -1.59 18.22 -4.56
C PHE A 68 -1.22 19.19 -5.69
N GLY A 69 -2.22 19.69 -6.44
CA GLY A 69 -2.00 20.61 -7.55
C GLY A 69 -1.22 19.98 -8.71
N PHE A 70 -1.38 18.68 -8.94
CA PHE A 70 -0.67 17.90 -9.96
C PHE A 70 0.86 17.93 -9.80
N ARG A 71 1.35 18.03 -8.56
CA ARG A 71 2.78 17.99 -8.24
C ARG A 71 3.07 16.83 -7.29
N LEU A 72 4.27 16.28 -7.40
CA LEU A 72 4.76 15.29 -6.45
C LEU A 72 5.04 16.00 -5.11
N PRO A 73 4.48 15.53 -3.97
CA PRO A 73 4.66 16.21 -2.68
C PRO A 73 6.13 16.35 -2.25
N TYR A 74 6.91 15.28 -2.42
CA TYR A 74 8.35 15.23 -2.14
C TYR A 74 8.98 14.01 -2.85
N ALA A 75 10.31 14.01 -2.99
CA ALA A 75 11.02 13.00 -3.78
C ALA A 75 10.81 11.55 -3.30
N GLY A 76 10.68 11.34 -1.98
CA GLY A 76 10.44 10.06 -1.34
C GLY A 76 8.98 9.57 -1.38
N TYR A 77 8.05 10.36 -1.92
CA TYR A 77 6.64 10.00 -1.90
C TYR A 77 6.33 8.78 -2.78
N PHE A 78 5.66 7.79 -2.20
CA PHE A 78 5.33 6.50 -2.83
C PHE A 78 3.88 6.03 -2.53
N GLY A 79 3.03 6.93 -2.04
CA GLY A 79 1.62 6.67 -1.73
C GLY A 79 0.70 6.66 -2.97
N GLY A 80 -0.59 6.41 -2.76
CA GLY A 80 -1.58 6.41 -3.82
C GLY A 80 -1.62 5.11 -4.61
N VAL A 81 -0.86 5.06 -5.72
CA VAL A 81 -0.83 3.88 -6.60
C VAL A 81 0.61 3.49 -6.95
N SER A 82 0.98 2.26 -6.60
CA SER A 82 2.33 1.72 -6.82
C SER A 82 2.30 0.28 -7.35
N GLY A 83 3.41 -0.17 -7.93
CA GLY A 83 3.52 -1.49 -8.54
C GLY A 83 4.86 -2.15 -8.27
N LEU A 84 4.83 -3.41 -7.85
CA LEU A 84 6.02 -4.21 -7.61
C LEU A 84 5.83 -5.61 -8.23
N SER A 85 6.87 -6.09 -8.90
CA SER A 85 6.93 -7.50 -9.29
C SER A 85 7.01 -8.39 -8.04
N LYS A 86 6.64 -9.67 -8.19
CA LYS A 86 6.79 -10.68 -7.13
C LYS A 86 8.18 -10.65 -6.50
N LYS A 87 9.22 -10.59 -7.35
CA LYS A 87 10.62 -10.51 -6.93
C LYS A 87 10.94 -9.24 -6.13
N GLN A 88 10.48 -8.08 -6.59
CA GLN A 88 10.71 -6.80 -5.91
C GLN A 88 10.00 -6.76 -4.54
N PHE A 89 8.75 -7.24 -4.49
CA PHE A 89 7.94 -7.27 -3.27
C PHE A 89 8.57 -8.20 -2.21
N LEU A 90 8.98 -9.41 -2.61
CA LEU A 90 9.66 -10.34 -1.71
C LEU A 90 11.03 -9.81 -1.24
N LYS A 91 11.77 -9.11 -2.11
CA LYS A 91 13.08 -8.52 -1.76
C LYS A 91 12.99 -7.54 -0.59
N ILE A 92 11.87 -6.82 -0.45
CA ILE A 92 11.66 -5.86 0.64
C ILE A 92 10.91 -6.45 1.84
N ASN A 93 10.68 -7.77 1.86
CA ASN A 93 9.82 -8.44 2.84
C ASN A 93 8.39 -7.88 2.86
N GLY A 94 7.83 -7.52 1.71
CA GLY A 94 6.53 -6.86 1.64
C GLY A 94 6.49 -5.51 2.38
N PHE A 95 5.29 -5.11 2.78
CA PHE A 95 5.01 -3.83 3.43
C PHE A 95 4.95 -3.97 4.97
N PRO A 96 5.10 -2.88 5.75
CA PRO A 96 5.02 -2.97 7.21
C PRO A 96 3.60 -3.30 7.68
N ASN A 97 3.46 -4.17 8.69
CA ASN A 97 2.17 -4.50 9.29
C ASN A 97 1.82 -3.61 10.49
N GLU A 98 2.76 -2.82 10.99
CA GLU A 98 2.63 -2.10 12.26
C GLU A 98 2.16 -0.64 12.09
N TYR A 99 1.72 -0.23 10.90
CA TYR A 99 1.18 1.09 10.62
C TYR A 99 -0.34 1.11 10.77
N TRP A 100 -0.78 1.28 12.01
CA TRP A 100 -2.18 1.47 12.35
C TRP A 100 -2.55 2.96 12.28
N GLY A 101 -3.51 3.29 11.43
CA GLY A 101 -3.97 4.65 11.17
C GLY A 101 -3.22 5.32 10.03
N TRP A 102 -3.46 6.62 9.87
CA TRP A 102 -3.00 7.36 8.69
C TRP A 102 -1.51 7.75 8.78
N GLY A 103 -0.77 7.38 7.74
CA GLY A 103 0.45 8.03 7.29
C GLY A 103 1.76 7.34 7.67
N GLY A 104 2.72 7.44 6.75
CA GLY A 104 4.12 7.06 6.91
C GLY A 104 4.44 5.61 6.51
N GLU A 105 3.43 4.80 6.19
CA GLU A 105 3.65 3.44 5.70
C GLU A 105 4.21 3.44 4.28
N ASP A 106 3.80 4.39 3.45
CA ASP A 106 4.32 4.63 2.11
C ASP A 106 5.78 5.12 2.12
N ASP A 107 6.13 5.97 3.09
CA ASP A 107 7.52 6.38 3.35
C ASP A 107 8.40 5.20 3.81
N ASP A 108 7.88 4.32 4.67
CA ASP A 108 8.57 3.09 5.07
C ASP A 108 8.81 2.18 3.86
N ILE A 109 7.81 2.01 3.00
CA ILE A 109 7.94 1.23 1.76
C ILE A 109 9.03 1.84 0.86
N TYR A 110 9.04 3.16 0.69
CA TYR A 110 10.10 3.86 -0.06
C TYR A 110 11.49 3.59 0.54
N ASN A 111 11.62 3.67 1.87
CA ASN A 111 12.86 3.35 2.57
C ASN A 111 13.28 1.89 2.34
N ARG A 112 12.36 0.93 2.41
CA ARG A 112 12.67 -0.49 2.14
C ARG A 112 13.19 -0.73 0.72
N ILE A 113 12.59 -0.06 -0.27
CA ILE A 113 12.99 -0.11 -1.67
C ILE A 113 14.44 0.38 -1.81
N THR A 114 14.71 1.57 -1.30
CA THR A 114 16.04 2.21 -1.41
C THR A 114 17.12 1.47 -0.62
N LEU A 115 16.81 0.99 0.60
CA LEU A 115 17.70 0.18 1.42
C LEU A 115 18.06 -1.17 0.77
N ASN A 116 17.23 -1.66 -0.15
CA ASN A 116 17.50 -2.85 -0.97
C ASN A 116 18.14 -2.54 -2.34
N GLY A 117 18.66 -1.32 -2.52
CA GLY A 117 19.36 -0.89 -3.73
C GLY A 117 18.47 -0.74 -4.96
N MET A 118 17.14 -0.71 -4.77
CA MET A 118 16.19 -0.42 -5.84
C MET A 118 15.89 1.08 -5.89
N LYS A 119 15.47 1.58 -7.05
CA LYS A 119 15.07 2.97 -7.28
C LYS A 119 13.58 3.00 -7.64
N VAL A 120 12.91 4.10 -7.34
CA VAL A 120 11.51 4.27 -7.77
C VAL A 120 11.48 4.76 -9.22
N SER A 121 10.82 4.00 -10.09
CA SER A 121 10.47 4.40 -11.45
C SER A 121 9.16 5.19 -11.46
N ARG A 122 9.06 6.20 -12.33
CA ARG A 122 7.89 7.09 -12.47
C ARG A 122 7.59 7.36 -13.95
N PRO A 123 6.31 7.53 -14.34
CA PRO A 123 5.94 8.00 -15.67
C PRO A 123 6.33 9.48 -15.89
N ASP A 124 6.16 9.97 -17.11
CA ASP A 124 6.14 11.42 -17.38
C ASP A 124 4.99 12.07 -16.57
N VAL A 125 5.22 13.26 -16.02
CA VAL A 125 4.25 13.98 -15.17
C VAL A 125 2.93 14.28 -15.87
N ARG A 126 2.90 14.37 -17.20
CA ARG A 126 1.66 14.56 -17.98
C ARG A 126 0.83 13.28 -18.04
N ILE A 127 1.48 12.12 -17.99
CA ILE A 127 0.85 10.79 -18.06
C ILE A 127 0.45 10.31 -16.66
N GLY A 128 1.30 10.52 -15.66
CA GLY A 128 1.05 10.08 -14.27
C GLY A 128 0.08 10.94 -13.47
N ARG A 129 -0.91 11.56 -14.14
CA ARG A 129 -1.93 12.40 -13.52
C ARG A 129 -3.08 11.58 -12.97
N TYR A 130 -3.53 11.92 -11.77
CA TYR A 130 -4.63 11.26 -11.08
C TYR A 130 -5.64 12.25 -10.54
N ARG A 131 -6.90 11.81 -10.52
CA ARG A 131 -8.00 12.50 -9.84
C ARG A 131 -8.41 11.70 -8.61
N MET A 132 -8.51 12.38 -7.47
CA MET A 132 -9.03 11.81 -6.24
C MET A 132 -10.56 11.97 -6.20
N ILE A 133 -11.28 10.87 -5.99
CA ILE A 133 -12.70 10.88 -5.64
C ILE A 133 -12.79 11.53 -4.26
N LYS A 134 -13.51 12.65 -4.16
CA LYS A 134 -13.60 13.41 -2.92
C LYS A 134 -14.38 12.63 -1.85
N HIS A 135 -13.81 12.55 -0.66
CA HIS A 135 -14.47 12.01 0.53
C HIS A 135 -14.05 12.81 1.77
N GLU A 136 -14.88 12.76 2.82
CA GLU A 136 -14.47 13.25 4.13
C GLU A 136 -13.42 12.32 4.74
N ARG A 137 -12.70 12.79 5.76
CA ARG A 137 -11.69 11.97 6.41
C ARG A 137 -12.30 10.68 6.94
N ASP A 138 -11.75 9.54 6.54
CA ASP A 138 -12.28 8.24 6.92
C ASP A 138 -12.22 8.05 8.44
N LYS A 139 -13.34 7.56 9.00
CA LYS A 139 -13.39 7.11 10.39
C LYS A 139 -12.36 6.00 10.60
N HIS A 140 -11.79 5.90 11.80
CA HIS A 140 -10.79 4.88 12.16
C HIS A 140 -9.46 5.01 11.39
N ASN A 141 -9.22 6.14 10.74
CA ASN A 141 -7.98 6.47 10.02
C ASN A 141 -7.32 7.74 10.60
N GLU A 142 -7.29 7.84 11.93
CA GLU A 142 -6.64 8.94 12.65
C GLU A 142 -5.13 8.95 12.37
N PRO A 143 -4.46 10.11 12.43
CA PRO A 143 -3.02 10.17 12.20
C PRO A 143 -2.26 9.24 13.15
N ASN A 144 -1.39 8.38 12.61
CA ASN A 144 -0.54 7.53 13.42
C ASN A 144 0.47 8.42 14.18
N PRO A 145 0.44 8.45 15.53
CA PRO A 145 1.33 9.31 16.31
C PRO A 145 2.80 8.85 16.24
N GLN A 146 3.04 7.60 15.88
CA GLN A 146 4.38 7.01 15.78
C GLN A 146 4.94 7.01 14.35
N ARG A 147 4.27 7.64 13.37
CA ARG A 147 4.67 7.53 11.95
C ARG A 147 6.12 7.92 11.71
N PHE A 148 6.58 9.03 12.27
CA PHE A 148 7.95 9.52 12.06
C PHE A 148 9.00 8.62 12.72
N SER A 149 8.73 8.14 13.94
CA SER A 149 9.65 7.23 14.62
C SER A 149 9.71 5.86 13.96
N LYS A 150 8.59 5.37 13.38
CA LYS A 150 8.57 4.14 12.60
C LYS A 150 9.37 4.27 11.30
N ILE A 151 9.22 5.37 10.56
CA ILE A 151 9.99 5.66 9.33
C ILE A 151 11.50 5.68 9.61
N GLN A 152 11.92 6.32 10.71
CA GLN A 152 13.34 6.35 11.09
C GLN A 152 13.89 4.95 11.44
N ASN A 153 13.02 4.04 11.87
CA ASN A 153 13.38 2.69 12.27
C ASN A 153 13.22 1.63 11.18
N THR A 154 12.85 1.99 9.94
CA THR A 154 12.64 1.03 8.84
C THR A 154 13.79 0.04 8.70
N LYS A 155 15.04 0.50 8.75
CA LYS A 155 16.24 -0.35 8.60
C LYS A 155 16.29 -1.47 9.66
N ASN A 156 15.82 -1.18 10.87
CA ASN A 156 15.83 -2.11 12.00
C ASN A 156 14.63 -3.07 11.98
N THR A 157 13.49 -2.61 11.46
CA THR A 157 12.22 -3.34 11.52
C THR A 157 11.91 -4.15 10.27
N MET A 158 12.35 -3.73 9.07
CA MET A 158 11.88 -4.29 7.79
C MET A 158 12.08 -5.80 7.62
N ARG A 159 13.09 -6.39 8.28
CA ARG A 159 13.33 -7.85 8.23
C ARG A 159 12.41 -8.65 9.17
N LYS A 160 11.79 -7.99 10.15
CA LYS A 160 10.95 -8.61 11.19
C LYS A 160 9.48 -8.26 11.02
N ASP A 161 9.19 -7.07 10.49
CA ASP A 161 7.84 -6.58 10.19
C ASP A 161 7.63 -6.54 8.68
N GLY A 162 6.80 -7.44 8.16
CA GLY A 162 6.61 -7.62 6.74
C GLY A 162 5.69 -8.79 6.40
N ILE A 163 5.74 -9.27 5.15
CA ILE A 163 4.98 -10.45 4.75
C ILE A 163 5.38 -11.70 5.57
N SER A 164 6.63 -11.78 6.01
CA SER A 164 7.13 -12.87 6.86
C SER A 164 6.48 -12.95 8.24
N SER A 165 5.89 -11.86 8.73
CA SER A 165 5.21 -11.77 10.02
C SER A 165 3.72 -11.42 9.89
N LEU A 166 3.17 -11.57 8.69
CA LEU A 166 1.78 -11.25 8.40
C LEU A 166 0.84 -12.21 9.14
N LEU A 167 0.05 -11.68 10.07
CA LEU A 167 -0.99 -12.39 10.80
C LEU A 167 -2.36 -11.81 10.48
N TYR A 168 -3.27 -12.66 10.01
CA TYR A 168 -4.64 -12.34 9.64
C TYR A 168 -5.50 -13.60 9.58
N ARG A 169 -6.82 -13.44 9.59
CA ARG A 169 -7.81 -14.49 9.38
C ARG A 169 -8.71 -14.13 8.21
N VAL A 170 -8.80 -15.00 7.22
CA VAL A 170 -9.78 -14.86 6.12
C VAL A 170 -11.14 -15.30 6.64
N LEU A 171 -12.14 -14.43 6.51
CA LEU A 171 -13.52 -14.72 6.92
C LEU A 171 -14.39 -15.10 5.73
N SER A 172 -14.16 -14.48 4.57
CA SER A 172 -14.95 -14.72 3.36
C SER A 172 -14.15 -14.36 2.11
N VAL A 173 -14.29 -15.19 1.08
CA VAL A 173 -13.83 -14.89 -0.29
C VAL A 173 -15.04 -15.01 -1.22
N LYS A 174 -15.40 -13.93 -1.90
CA LYS A 174 -16.54 -13.89 -2.83
C LYS A 174 -16.08 -13.36 -4.18
N LYS A 175 -16.27 -14.16 -5.23
CA LYS A 175 -16.00 -13.75 -6.62
C LYS A 175 -17.24 -13.08 -7.20
N TYR A 176 -17.09 -11.83 -7.61
CA TYR A 176 -18.08 -11.08 -8.37
C TYR A 176 -17.64 -10.94 -9.83
N PRO A 177 -18.53 -10.55 -10.76
CA PRO A 177 -18.16 -10.40 -12.17
C PRO A 177 -16.98 -9.45 -12.42
N LEU A 178 -16.79 -8.43 -11.59
CA LEU A 178 -15.77 -7.39 -11.79
C LEU A 178 -14.58 -7.45 -10.83
N TYR A 179 -14.72 -8.14 -9.69
CA TYR A 179 -13.68 -8.20 -8.66
C TYR A 179 -13.89 -9.38 -7.70
N THR A 180 -12.84 -9.76 -7.00
CA THR A 180 -12.90 -10.69 -5.87
C THR A 180 -12.86 -9.90 -4.57
N ASN A 181 -13.87 -10.08 -3.72
CA ASN A 181 -13.89 -9.56 -2.37
C ASN A 181 -13.22 -10.55 -1.42
N ILE A 182 -12.27 -10.07 -0.61
CA ILE A 182 -11.63 -10.83 0.45
C ILE A 182 -11.87 -10.08 1.75
N SER A 183 -12.75 -10.60 2.60
CA SER A 183 -13.00 -10.03 3.93
C SER A 183 -12.11 -10.69 4.97
N VAL A 184 -11.39 -9.89 5.74
CA VAL A 184 -10.37 -10.35 6.69
C VAL A 184 -10.46 -9.66 8.04
N GLU A 185 -10.00 -10.37 9.06
CA GLU A 185 -9.59 -9.79 10.34
C GLU A 185 -8.07 -9.73 10.39
N ILE A 186 -7.52 -8.59 10.82
CA ILE A 186 -6.06 -8.35 10.82
C ILE A 186 -5.50 -8.10 12.23
N GLY A 187 -6.26 -8.43 13.27
CA GLY A 187 -5.92 -8.13 14.66
C GLY A 187 -6.23 -6.68 15.02
N LYS A 188 -5.69 -6.23 16.17
CA LYS A 188 -5.95 -4.91 16.74
C LYS A 188 -4.68 -4.07 16.80
N PRO A 189 -4.79 -2.72 16.76
CA PRO A 189 -3.66 -1.86 17.04
C PRO A 189 -3.09 -2.14 18.44
N PRO A 190 -1.77 -2.02 18.63
CA PRO A 190 -1.19 -2.09 19.97
C PRO A 190 -1.76 -0.96 20.85
N PRO A 191 -1.82 -1.15 22.18
CA PRO A 191 -2.29 -0.12 23.10
C PRO A 191 -1.56 1.19 22.86
N ARG A 192 -2.30 2.31 22.82
CA ARG A 192 -1.67 3.63 22.68
C ARG A 192 -0.74 3.84 23.87
N PRO A 193 0.52 4.28 23.67
CA PRO A 193 1.36 4.68 24.79
C PRO A 193 0.63 5.74 25.62
N HIS A 194 0.65 5.62 26.94
CA HIS A 194 0.17 6.70 27.80
C HIS A 194 0.97 7.96 27.44
N LYS A 195 0.25 9.06 27.16
CA LYS A 195 0.86 10.38 27.15
C LYS A 195 1.27 10.66 28.60
N GLY A 196 2.57 10.54 28.87
CA GLY A 196 3.19 11.15 30.05
C GLY A 196 3.18 12.66 29.93
#